data_AF-A0A6A8GC19-F1
#
_entry.id   AF-A0A6A8GC19-F1
#
_cell.length_a   1.000
_cell.length_b   1.000
_cell.length_c   1.000
_cell.angle_alpha   90.00
_cell.angle_beta   90.00
_cell.angle_gamma   90.00
#
_symmetry.space_group_name_H-M   'P 1'
#
loop_
_entity.id
_entity.type
_entity.pdbx_description
1 polymer ?
#
loop_
_entity_poly.entity_id
_entity_poly.type
_entity_poly.pdbx_seq_one_letter_code
_entity_poly.pdbx_strand_id
1 'polypeptide(L)' 'MPADAATQRGSSEPPVDSIVGTADDGIVRQIGHDDFDPVGTLILVIIYMVILLSMWVFMYFIEFLGRGLTVVG' A
#
# COMPACT_ATOMS: atom_id res chain seq x y z
N MET A 1 18.36 -9.95 -64.16
CA MET A 1 17.92 -10.06 -62.75
C MET A 1 18.96 -9.36 -61.89
N PRO A 2 18.68 -8.18 -61.31
CA PRO A 2 19.52 -7.52 -60.30
C PRO A 2 19.19 -8.09 -58.90
N ALA A 3 19.79 -7.68 -57.78
CA ALA A 3 21.18 -7.49 -57.37
C ALA A 3 21.14 -6.98 -55.92
N ASP A 4 21.18 -7.81 -54.89
CA ASP A 4 21.01 -7.32 -53.50
C ASP A 4 21.61 -8.35 -52.53
N ALA A 5 22.88 -8.25 -52.10
CA ALA A 5 23.34 -7.39 -51.01
C ALA A 5 22.47 -7.47 -49.74
N ALA A 6 22.91 -8.24 -48.74
CA ALA A 6 22.95 -7.80 -47.34
C ALA A 6 23.48 -8.90 -46.40
N THR A 7 24.76 -8.76 -46.10
CA THR A 7 25.37 -9.07 -44.80
C THR A 7 24.47 -8.65 -43.62
N GLN A 8 24.25 -9.60 -42.72
CA GLN A 8 24.30 -9.51 -41.25
C GLN A 8 23.39 -8.49 -40.54
N ARG A 9 22.50 -9.02 -39.70
CA ARG A 9 21.97 -8.45 -38.45
C ARG A 9 21.10 -9.56 -37.87
N GLY A 10 21.39 -10.16 -36.74
CA GLY A 10 21.90 -9.63 -35.50
C GLY A 10 21.23 -10.52 -34.45
N SER A 11 21.99 -10.91 -33.45
CA SER A 11 21.54 -11.49 -32.19
C SER A 11 20.10 -11.16 -31.82
N SER A 12 19.29 -12.18 -31.57
CA SER A 12 18.16 -12.03 -30.65
C SER A 12 18.14 -13.30 -29.81
N GLU A 13 18.43 -13.09 -28.53
CA GLU A 13 18.55 -14.06 -27.44
C GLU A 13 17.51 -15.21 -27.48
N PRO A 14 17.82 -16.37 -26.86
CA PRO A 14 16.76 -17.29 -26.47
C PRO A 14 15.69 -16.50 -25.71
N PRO A 15 14.38 -16.83 -25.85
CA PRO A 15 13.36 -16.19 -25.03
C PRO A 15 13.79 -16.43 -23.59
N VAL A 16 14.30 -15.38 -22.95
CA VAL A 16 14.43 -15.36 -21.51
C VAL A 16 13.00 -15.45 -21.04
N ASP A 17 12.58 -16.66 -20.69
CA ASP A 17 11.41 -16.91 -19.85
C ASP A 17 11.69 -16.18 -18.54
N SER A 18 11.50 -14.87 -18.58
CA SER A 18 11.39 -14.05 -17.41
C SER A 18 10.12 -14.57 -16.76
N ILE A 19 10.28 -15.35 -15.70
CA ILE A 19 9.26 -15.63 -14.69
C ILE A 19 8.98 -14.30 -13.95
N VAL A 20 8.68 -13.25 -14.72
CA VAL A 20 7.92 -12.09 -14.29
C VAL A 20 6.52 -12.66 -14.23
N GLY A 21 6.04 -12.91 -13.01
CA GLY A 21 4.76 -13.53 -12.78
C GLY A 21 3.73 -12.93 -13.73
N THR A 22 3.16 -13.75 -14.59
CA THR A 22 1.98 -13.44 -15.38
C THR A 22 0.75 -13.43 -14.45
N ALA A 23 0.88 -12.79 -13.29
CA ALA A 23 -0.27 -12.33 -12.56
C ALA A 23 -0.88 -11.30 -13.50
N ASP A 24 -1.98 -11.69 -14.13
CA ASP A 24 -2.82 -10.84 -14.94
C ASP A 24 -3.14 -9.59 -14.10
N ASP A 25 -2.35 -8.51 -14.29
CA ASP A 25 -2.44 -7.25 -13.53
C ASP A 25 -3.60 -6.39 -14.06
N GLY A 26 -4.61 -7.06 -14.61
CA GLY A 26 -5.88 -6.47 -15.01
C GLY A 26 -6.77 -6.31 -13.79
N ILE A 27 -7.40 -5.13 -13.65
CA ILE A 27 -8.42 -4.90 -12.64
C ILE A 27 -9.53 -5.95 -12.83
N VAL A 28 -9.59 -6.92 -11.91
CA VAL A 28 -10.53 -8.07 -11.96
C VAL A 28 -11.99 -7.59 -11.87
N ARG A 29 -12.23 -6.44 -11.22
CA ARG A 29 -13.52 -5.74 -11.16
C ARG A 29 -13.34 -4.30 -10.68
N GLN A 30 -13.88 -3.33 -11.43
CA GLN A 30 -14.01 -1.96 -10.93
C GLN A 30 -15.14 -1.91 -9.89
N ILE A 31 -14.81 -1.46 -8.67
CA ILE A 31 -15.80 -1.12 -7.63
C ILE A 31 -16.27 0.31 -7.89
N GLY A 32 -17.59 0.52 -7.95
CA GLY A 32 -18.16 1.87 -8.05
C GLY A 32 -18.04 2.61 -6.73
N HIS A 33 -18.03 3.95 -6.75
CA HIS A 33 -18.07 4.75 -5.52
C HIS A 33 -19.37 4.50 -4.73
N ASP A 34 -20.45 4.12 -5.42
CA ASP A 34 -21.74 3.79 -4.81
C ASP A 34 -21.72 2.47 -4.01
N ASP A 35 -20.76 1.59 -4.31
CA ASP A 35 -20.54 0.35 -3.55
C ASP A 35 -19.69 0.58 -2.28
N PHE A 36 -19.11 1.77 -2.12
CA PHE A 36 -18.37 2.14 -0.91
C PHE A 36 -19.35 2.52 0.21
N ASP A 37 -19.15 1.95 1.40
CA ASP A 37 -19.91 2.33 2.59
C ASP A 37 -19.14 3.40 3.40
N PRO A 38 -19.46 4.71 3.22
CA PRO A 38 -18.79 5.77 3.95
C PRO A 38 -19.14 5.75 5.44
N VAL A 39 -20.32 5.26 5.80
CA VAL A 39 -20.78 5.23 7.20
C VAL A 39 -20.04 4.13 7.96
N GLY A 40 -19.95 2.93 7.39
CA GLY A 40 -19.17 1.83 7.96
C GLY A 40 -17.71 2.21 8.15
N THR A 41 -17.10 2.85 7.14
CA THR A 41 -15.72 3.34 7.23
C THR A 41 -15.56 4.42 8.30
N LEU A 42 -16.49 5.37 8.40
CA LEU A 42 -16.45 6.41 9.43
C LEU A 42 -16.54 5.80 10.83
N ILE A 43 -17.38 4.79 11.04
CA ILE A 43 -17.48 4.08 12.31
C ILE A 43 -16.15 3.42 12.68
N LEU A 44 -15.48 2.75 11.73
CA LEU A 44 -14.15 2.16 11.95
C LEU A 44 -13.13 3.21 12.36
N VAL A 45 -13.11 4.36 11.70
CA VAL A 45 -12.22 5.49 12.04
C VAL A 45 -12.51 6.01 13.44
N ILE A 46 -13.78 6.18 13.82
CA ILE A 46 -14.15 6.64 15.16
C ILE A 46 -13.72 5.63 16.22
N ILE A 47 -13.97 4.34 16.02
CA ILE A 47 -13.54 3.29 16.94
C ILE A 47 -12.02 3.31 17.10
N TYR A 48 -11.28 3.42 16.00
CA TYR A 48 -9.83 3.56 16.02
C TYR A 48 -9.40 4.78 16.85
N MET A 49 -10.00 5.95 16.62
CA MET A 49 -9.69 7.17 17.36
C MET A 49 -9.98 7.03 18.86
N VAL A 50 -11.08 6.36 19.24
CA VAL A 50 -11.42 6.09 20.64
C VAL A 50 -10.38 5.19 21.30
N ILE A 51 -9.89 4.16 20.60
CA ILE A 51 -8.83 3.28 21.11
C ILE A 51 -7.53 4.07 21.32
N LEU A 52 -7.13 4.89 20.35
CA LEU A 52 -5.94 5.72 20.44
C LEU A 52 -6.02 6.72 21.59
N LEU A 53 -7.13 7.46 21.69
CA LEU A 53 -7.37 8.40 22.78
C LEU A 53 -7.40 7.69 24.13
N SER A 54 -8.03 6.52 24.22
CA SER A 54 -8.08 5.74 25.46
C SER A 54 -6.67 5.30 25.88
N MET A 55 -5.88 4.75 24.96
CA MET A 55 -4.49 4.39 25.27
C MET A 55 -3.64 5.62 25.60
N TRP A 56 -3.83 6.73 24.90
CA TRP A 56 -3.10 7.97 25.14
C TRP A 56 -3.39 8.55 26.53
N VAL A 57 -4.68 8.67 26.88
CA VAL A 57 -5.14 9.10 28.21
C VAL A 57 -4.62 8.14 29.29
N PHE A 58 -4.71 6.83 29.03
CA PHE A 58 -4.21 5.82 29.96
C PHE A 58 -2.69 5.93 30.19
N MET A 59 -1.90 6.13 29.13
CA MET A 59 -0.46 6.37 29.23
C MET A 59 -0.16 7.65 30.01
N TYR A 60 -0.92 8.73 29.76
CA TYR A 60 -0.82 9.97 30.52
C TYR A 60 -1.05 9.71 32.02
N PHE A 61 -2.11 9.00 32.39
CA PHE A 61 -2.35 8.66 33.79
C PHE A 61 -1.25 7.78 34.39
N ILE A 62 -0.74 6.77 33.67
CA ILE A 62 0.38 5.96 34.15
C ILE A 62 1.62 6.81 34.45
N GLU A 63 1.96 7.73 33.55
CA GLU A 63 3.16 8.54 33.69
C GLU A 63 3.01 9.57 34.82
N PHE A 64 1.88 10.30 34.85
CA PHE A 64 1.74 11.49 35.71
C PHE A 64 1.05 11.23 37.07
N LEU A 65 0.41 10.08 37.29
CA LEU A 65 -0.30 9.78 38.55
C LEU A 65 0.56 9.03 39.59
N GLY A 66 1.79 8.62 39.23
CA GLY A 66 2.72 7.91 40.11
C GLY A 66 4.17 8.41 40.09
N ARG A 67 4.52 9.31 39.16
CA ARG A 67 5.82 10.00 39.07
C ARG A 67 5.48 11.48 38.84
N GLY A 68 5.84 12.34 39.78
CA GLY A 68 5.52 13.77 39.67
C GLY A 68 6.02 14.32 38.33
N LEU A 69 5.19 15.12 37.66
CA LEU A 69 5.51 15.90 36.46
C LEU A 69 6.92 16.52 36.60
N THR A 70 7.95 15.87 36.07
CA THR A 70 9.25 16.53 35.91
C THR A 70 9.11 17.37 34.66
N VAL A 71 8.51 18.55 34.82
CA VAL A 71 8.54 19.61 33.81
C VAL A 71 10.00 20.02 33.69
N VAL A 72 10.68 19.51 32.67
CA VAL A 72 11.95 20.09 32.23
C VAL A 72 11.56 21.21 31.27
N GLY A 73 11.53 22.43 31.82
CA GLY A 73 11.43 23.70 31.13
C GLY A 73 12.44 24.66 31.74
#